data_AF-A0A1E4GAZ0-F1
#
_entry.id   AF-A0A1E4GAZ0-F1
#
_cell.length_a   1.000
_cell.length_b   1.000
_cell.length_c   1.000
_cell.angle_alpha   90.00
_cell.angle_beta   90.00
_cell.angle_gamma   90.00
#
_symmetry.space_group_name_H-M   'P 1'
#
loop_
_entity.id
_entity.type
_entity.pdbx_description
1 polymer ?
#
loop_
_entity_poly.entity_id
_entity_poly.type
_entity_poly.pdbx_seq_one_letter_code
_entity_poly.pdbx_strand_id
1 'polypeptide(L)'
;MEHAEAEALMALANSRAGGLKTVLLYNNKTPYPSSDPDGSIIGATVPKLGTITDRLHVAFTGFPPGYVIPLGTYFGIVFDTSRYYLGQFAEARTANPITGTVAATEIWPPLPASIAGTPDITIKKPVAKFRIDPGSAYPSSISAVHSTFRLMAEQTYSR
;
A
#
# COMPACT_ATOMS: atom_id res chain seq x y z
N MET A 1 22.54 6.84 -1.61
CA MET A 1 22.15 8.14 -1.04
C MET A 1 23.40 8.76 -0.44
N GLU A 2 23.49 10.08 -0.51
CA GLU A 2 24.57 10.84 0.14
C GLU A 2 24.46 10.74 1.66
N HIS A 3 25.56 10.98 2.39
CA HIS A 3 25.54 10.98 3.86
C HIS A 3 24.47 11.93 4.44
N ALA A 4 24.34 13.12 3.86
CA ALA A 4 23.36 14.11 4.29
C ALA A 4 21.91 13.64 4.12
N GLU A 5 21.61 12.90 3.05
CA GLU A 5 20.27 12.32 2.82
C GLU A 5 19.95 11.25 3.86
N ALA A 6 20.94 10.42 4.22
CA ALA A 6 20.76 9.39 5.23
C ALA A 6 20.51 9.98 6.64
N GLU A 7 21.23 11.06 7.00
CA GLU A 7 20.98 11.81 8.24
C GLU A 7 19.61 12.50 8.24
N ALA A 8 19.16 13.02 7.10
CA ALA A 8 17.81 13.58 6.97
C ALA A 8 16.72 12.53 7.19
N LEU A 9 16.89 11.32 6.65
CA LEU A 9 15.98 10.18 6.89
C LEU A 9 16.00 9.76 8.37
N MET A 10 17.18 9.76 9.01
CA MET A 10 17.31 9.49 10.44
C MET A 10 16.57 10.53 11.28
N ALA A 11 16.69 11.82 10.94
CA ALA A 11 15.94 12.89 11.60
C ALA A 11 14.41 12.70 11.45
N LEU A 12 13.94 12.27 10.28
CA LEU A 12 12.53 11.94 10.06
C LEU A 12 12.07 10.76 10.91
N ALA A 13 12.85 9.68 11.00
CA ALA A 13 12.55 8.55 11.88
C ALA A 13 12.50 8.98 13.35
N ASN A 14 13.47 9.78 13.81
CA ASN A 14 13.51 10.32 15.17
C ASN A 14 12.33 11.26 15.47
N SER A 15 11.85 12.03 14.49
CA SER A 15 10.66 12.90 14.62
C SER A 15 9.38 12.12 14.98
N ARG A 16 9.40 10.81 14.77
CA ARG A 16 8.32 9.87 15.13
C ARG A 16 8.58 9.22 16.49
N ALA A 17 9.25 9.96 17.37
CA ALA A 17 9.64 9.55 18.72
C ALA A 17 10.42 8.21 18.70
N GLY A 18 11.38 8.11 17.77
CA GLY A 18 12.24 6.92 17.63
C GLY A 18 11.49 5.61 17.35
N GLY A 19 10.26 5.68 16.81
CA GLY A 19 9.42 4.52 16.47
C GLY A 19 8.17 4.35 17.33
N LEU A 20 7.99 5.15 18.39
CA LEU A 20 6.78 5.08 19.23
C LEU A 20 5.52 5.61 18.54
N LYS A 21 5.66 6.46 17.52
CA LYS A 21 4.54 6.99 16.72
C LYS A 21 4.39 6.21 15.41
N THR A 22 3.17 6.21 14.88
CA THR A 22 2.89 5.59 13.57
C THR A 22 3.40 6.45 12.41
N VAL A 23 3.82 5.79 11.34
CA VAL A 23 4.14 6.38 10.03
C VAL A 23 3.29 5.74 8.95
N LEU A 24 3.06 6.47 7.86
CA LEU A 24 2.47 5.91 6.65
C LEU A 24 3.58 5.48 5.71
N LEU A 25 3.60 4.20 5.36
CA LEU A 25 4.56 3.63 4.41
C LEU A 25 3.82 2.93 3.28
N TYR A 26 4.48 2.85 2.14
CA TYR A 26 4.08 2.03 1.00
C TYR A 26 5.32 1.33 0.45
N ASN A 27 5.13 0.30 -0.37
CA ASN A 27 6.24 -0.38 -1.03
C ASN A 27 6.80 0.51 -2.16
N ASN A 28 7.98 1.09 -1.95
CA ASN A 28 8.62 1.97 -2.92
C ASN A 28 9.17 1.23 -4.16
N LYS A 29 9.37 -0.09 -4.09
CA LYS A 29 9.85 -0.90 -5.23
C LYS A 29 8.74 -1.19 -6.23
N THR A 30 7.51 -1.27 -5.74
CA THR A 30 6.31 -1.52 -6.55
C THR A 30 5.20 -0.53 -6.15
N PRO A 31 5.39 0.77 -6.45
CA PRO A 31 4.42 1.81 -6.08
C PRO A 31 3.12 1.72 -6.88
N TYR A 32 3.13 1.03 -8.01
CA TYR A 32 1.99 0.80 -8.89
C TYR A 32 1.96 -0.67 -9.32
N PRO A 33 0.84 -1.17 -9.87
CA PRO A 33 0.79 -2.49 -10.48
C PRO A 33 1.83 -2.62 -11.60
N SER A 34 2.40 -3.81 -11.82
CA SER A 34 3.42 -4.01 -12.86
C SER A 34 2.88 -3.86 -14.29
N SER A 35 1.56 -3.91 -14.47
CA SER A 35 0.86 -3.61 -15.72
C SER A 35 0.76 -2.10 -16.01
N ASP A 36 1.01 -1.26 -15.00
CA ASP A 36 0.90 0.19 -15.05
C ASP A 36 2.03 0.84 -14.21
N PRO A 37 3.31 0.65 -14.59
CA PRO A 37 4.44 0.97 -13.71
C PRO A 37 4.59 2.45 -13.34
N ASP A 38 4.05 3.35 -14.16
CA ASP A 38 4.03 4.80 -13.93
C ASP A 38 2.68 5.32 -13.41
N GLY A 39 1.65 4.46 -13.36
CA GLY A 39 0.30 4.82 -12.94
C GLY A 39 -0.47 5.66 -13.96
N SER A 40 0.00 5.77 -15.19
CA SER A 40 -0.64 6.57 -16.24
C SER A 40 -1.99 6.00 -16.67
N ILE A 41 -2.15 4.67 -16.64
CA ILE A 41 -3.39 4.00 -17.08
C ILE A 41 -4.48 4.17 -16.02
N ILE A 42 -4.16 3.94 -14.73
CA ILE A 42 -5.12 4.17 -13.64
C ILE A 42 -5.42 5.67 -13.49
N GLY A 43 -4.41 6.53 -13.64
CA GLY A 43 -4.53 7.99 -13.64
C GLY A 43 -5.28 8.56 -12.42
N ALA A 44 -6.33 9.33 -12.71
CA ALA A 44 -7.20 9.94 -11.69
C ALA A 44 -8.35 9.03 -11.24
N THR A 45 -8.46 7.82 -11.79
CA THR A 45 -9.54 6.88 -11.47
C THR A 45 -9.44 6.44 -10.02
N VAL A 46 -10.58 6.37 -9.34
CA VAL A 46 -10.69 5.90 -7.96
C VAL A 46 -11.60 4.67 -7.95
N PRO A 47 -11.02 3.46 -8.10
CA PRO A 47 -11.79 2.23 -8.01
C PRO A 47 -12.36 2.07 -6.60
N LYS A 48 -13.39 1.23 -6.47
CA LYS A 48 -14.11 0.98 -5.23
C LYS A 48 -14.18 -0.51 -4.93
N LEU A 49 -14.27 -0.85 -3.65
CA LEU A 49 -14.69 -2.18 -3.23
C LEU A 49 -16.11 -2.43 -3.75
N GLY A 50 -16.34 -3.62 -4.28
CA GLY A 50 -17.64 -4.09 -4.74
C GLY A 50 -18.27 -5.05 -3.75
N THR A 51 -18.96 -6.06 -4.27
CA THR A 51 -19.57 -7.11 -3.46
C THR A 51 -18.52 -7.90 -2.67
N ILE A 52 -18.76 -8.07 -1.38
CA ILE A 52 -17.96 -8.93 -0.50
C ILE A 52 -18.65 -10.29 -0.46
N THR A 53 -18.13 -11.28 -1.20
CA THR A 53 -18.66 -12.66 -1.18
C THR A 53 -18.32 -13.33 0.14
N ASP A 54 -17.04 -13.21 0.52
CA ASP A 54 -16.53 -13.54 1.85
C ASP A 54 -15.34 -12.61 2.15
N ARG A 55 -14.62 -12.84 3.27
CA ARG A 55 -13.54 -11.94 3.67
C ARG A 55 -12.21 -12.19 2.95
N LEU A 56 -12.10 -13.25 2.16
CA LEU A 56 -10.99 -13.50 1.25
C LEU A 56 -11.36 -13.21 -0.21
N HIS A 57 -12.64 -13.27 -0.59
CA HIS A 57 -13.10 -13.06 -1.96
C HIS A 57 -13.99 -11.81 -2.08
N VAL A 58 -13.44 -10.78 -2.71
CA VAL A 58 -14.14 -9.50 -2.89
C VAL A 58 -14.10 -9.06 -4.35
N ALA A 59 -15.19 -8.47 -4.81
CA ALA A 59 -15.27 -7.84 -6.12
C ALA A 59 -14.80 -6.38 -6.03
N PHE A 60 -14.52 -5.79 -7.19
CA PHE A 60 -14.19 -4.36 -7.28
C PHE A 60 -14.89 -3.71 -8.46
N THR A 61 -15.00 -2.39 -8.43
CA THR A 61 -15.67 -1.60 -9.47
C THR A 61 -14.89 -0.32 -9.75
N GLY A 62 -15.21 0.34 -10.86
CA GLY A 62 -14.64 1.66 -11.17
C GLY A 62 -13.17 1.61 -11.57
N PHE A 63 -12.64 0.47 -12.02
CA PHE A 63 -11.37 0.45 -12.73
C PHE A 63 -11.56 0.97 -14.16
N PRO A 64 -10.50 1.43 -14.85
CA PRO A 64 -10.56 1.63 -16.29
C PRO A 64 -10.99 0.34 -17.01
N PRO A 65 -11.82 0.41 -18.06
CA PRO A 65 -12.22 -0.77 -18.81
C PRO A 65 -10.99 -1.51 -19.36
N GLY A 66 -10.93 -2.83 -19.13
CA GLY A 66 -9.81 -3.67 -19.56
C GLY A 66 -8.52 -3.53 -18.74
N TYR A 67 -8.55 -2.80 -17.61
CA TYR A 67 -7.37 -2.65 -16.74
C TYR A 67 -6.88 -4.01 -16.22
N VAL A 68 -5.60 -4.30 -16.44
CA VAL A 68 -4.96 -5.54 -15.99
C VAL A 68 -4.43 -5.36 -14.57
N ILE A 69 -4.82 -6.25 -13.66
CA ILE A 69 -4.38 -6.32 -12.27
C ILE A 69 -3.52 -7.60 -12.11
N PRO A 70 -2.19 -7.48 -12.08
CA PRO A 70 -1.29 -8.58 -11.85
C PRO A 70 -1.46 -9.19 -10.45
N LEU A 71 -1.13 -10.48 -10.33
CA LEU A 71 -0.95 -11.14 -9.04
C LEU A 71 0.04 -10.34 -8.17
N GLY A 72 -0.25 -10.23 -6.87
CA GLY A 72 0.64 -9.56 -5.92
C GLY A 72 0.50 -8.03 -5.92
N THR A 73 -0.45 -7.48 -6.67
CA THR A 73 -0.72 -6.04 -6.65
C THR A 73 -1.27 -5.63 -5.28
N TYR A 74 -0.68 -4.61 -4.67
CA TYR A 74 -1.18 -4.06 -3.41
C TYR A 74 -2.32 -3.06 -3.64
N PHE A 75 -3.26 -3.01 -2.70
CA PHE A 75 -4.29 -1.98 -2.63
C PHE A 75 -4.54 -1.55 -1.18
N GLY A 76 -4.91 -0.29 -1.00
CA GLY A 76 -5.20 0.31 0.31
C GLY A 76 -6.68 0.67 0.43
N ILE A 77 -7.22 0.56 1.64
CA ILE A 77 -8.54 1.09 2.00
C ILE A 77 -8.40 1.93 3.27
N VAL A 78 -8.90 3.16 3.23
CA VAL A 78 -9.09 3.98 4.44
C VAL A 78 -10.54 3.84 4.85
N PHE A 79 -10.80 3.11 5.93
CA PHE A 79 -12.15 2.73 6.35
C PHE A 79 -12.61 3.41 7.65
N ASP A 80 -11.79 4.32 8.17
CA ASP A 80 -12.07 5.22 9.29
C ASP A 80 -11.05 6.36 9.24
N THR A 81 -11.23 7.44 10.00
CA THR A 81 -10.36 8.63 10.06
C THR A 81 -8.88 8.30 10.28
N SER A 82 -8.57 7.12 10.83
CA SER A 82 -7.20 6.72 11.15
C SER A 82 -6.91 5.23 10.94
N ARG A 83 -7.81 4.46 10.31
CA ARG A 83 -7.62 3.01 10.11
C ARG A 83 -7.40 2.70 8.64
N TYR A 84 -6.27 2.04 8.38
CA TYR A 84 -5.79 1.71 7.06
C TYR A 84 -5.75 0.19 6.93
N TYR A 85 -6.29 -0.31 5.84
CA TYR A 85 -6.14 -1.69 5.43
C TYR A 85 -5.24 -1.73 4.20
N LEU A 86 -4.20 -2.55 4.25
CA LEU A 86 -3.35 -2.85 3.11
C LEU A 86 -3.61 -4.31 2.76
N GLY A 87 -4.19 -4.52 1.58
CA GLY A 87 -4.42 -5.84 1.01
C GLY A 87 -3.58 -6.04 -0.23
N GLN A 88 -3.54 -7.29 -0.69
CA GLN A 88 -2.87 -7.71 -1.89
C GLN A 88 -3.81 -8.61 -2.69
N PHE A 89 -3.86 -8.44 -4.00
CA PHE A 89 -4.53 -9.39 -4.90
C PHE A 89 -3.75 -10.70 -4.90
N ALA A 90 -4.40 -11.78 -4.47
CA ALA A 90 -3.82 -13.13 -4.38
C ALA A 90 -4.00 -13.93 -5.68
N GLU A 91 -4.60 -13.33 -6.71
CA GLU A 91 -4.69 -13.85 -8.07
C GLU A 91 -4.72 -12.71 -9.08
N ALA A 92 -4.40 -13.00 -10.34
CA ALA A 92 -4.46 -12.00 -11.41
C ALA A 92 -5.91 -11.83 -11.92
N ARG A 93 -6.26 -10.60 -12.30
CA ARG A 93 -7.57 -10.25 -12.85
C ARG A 93 -7.44 -9.20 -13.95
N THR A 94 -8.42 -9.17 -14.83
CA THR A 94 -8.61 -8.07 -15.78
C THR A 94 -10.00 -7.48 -15.54
N ALA A 95 -10.07 -6.16 -15.41
CA ALA A 95 -11.34 -5.46 -15.32
C ALA A 95 -12.15 -5.67 -16.61
N ASN A 96 -13.47 -5.77 -16.47
CA ASN A 96 -14.36 -5.93 -17.60
C ASN A 96 -14.07 -4.84 -18.67
N PRO A 97 -13.99 -5.20 -19.97
CA PRO A 97 -13.58 -4.31 -21.04
C PRO A 97 -14.58 -3.19 -21.35
N ILE A 98 -15.77 -3.21 -20.74
CA ILE A 98 -16.81 -2.20 -20.92
C ILE A 98 -17.09 -1.48 -19.60
N THR A 99 -17.33 -2.22 -18.52
CA THR A 99 -17.82 -1.66 -17.25
C THR A 99 -16.71 -1.32 -16.26
N GLY A 100 -15.48 -1.81 -16.46
CA GLY A 100 -14.40 -1.63 -15.49
C GLY A 100 -14.64 -2.38 -14.17
N THR A 101 -15.57 -3.35 -14.14
CA THR A 101 -15.82 -4.17 -12.95
C THR A 101 -14.87 -5.35 -12.91
N VAL A 102 -14.38 -5.67 -11.72
CA VAL A 102 -13.55 -6.85 -11.46
C VAL A 102 -14.40 -7.84 -10.67
N ALA A 103 -14.58 -9.04 -11.23
CA ALA A 103 -15.31 -10.12 -10.56
C ALA A 103 -14.65 -10.46 -9.21
N ALA A 104 -15.42 -11.07 -8.29
CA ALA A 104 -14.92 -11.46 -6.98
C ALA A 104 -13.59 -12.21 -7.10
N THR A 105 -12.60 -11.78 -6.33
CA THR A 105 -11.22 -12.24 -6.45
C THR A 105 -10.58 -12.39 -5.08
N GLU A 106 -9.69 -13.37 -4.97
CA GLU A 106 -8.98 -13.66 -3.74
C GLU A 106 -8.01 -12.52 -3.36
N ILE A 107 -8.05 -12.14 -2.10
CA ILE A 107 -7.19 -11.12 -1.50
C ILE A 107 -6.52 -11.65 -0.23
N TRP A 108 -5.39 -11.06 0.12
CA TRP A 108 -4.72 -11.33 1.39
C TRP A 108 -4.17 -10.05 2.03
N PRO A 109 -4.23 -9.87 3.37
CA PRO A 109 -4.94 -10.69 4.36
C PRO A 109 -6.48 -10.67 4.17
N PRO A 110 -7.28 -11.41 4.96
CA PRO A 110 -8.72 -11.28 4.91
C PRO A 110 -9.18 -9.85 5.26
N LEU A 111 -10.21 -9.37 4.56
CA LEU A 111 -10.84 -8.09 4.79
C LEU A 111 -11.44 -8.04 6.22
N PRO A 112 -11.09 -7.03 7.05
CA PRO A 112 -11.68 -6.88 8.37
C PRO A 112 -13.20 -6.75 8.33
N ALA A 113 -13.90 -7.32 9.31
CA ALA A 113 -15.36 -7.25 9.41
C ALA A 113 -15.92 -5.82 9.48
N SER A 114 -15.11 -4.87 9.98
CA SER A 114 -15.47 -3.44 10.04
C SER A 114 -15.47 -2.74 8.68
N ILE A 115 -14.94 -3.36 7.63
CA ILE A 115 -15.03 -2.85 6.27
C ILE A 115 -16.29 -3.43 5.62
N ALA A 116 -17.19 -2.54 5.22
CA ALA A 116 -18.46 -2.85 4.57
C ALA A 116 -18.79 -1.77 3.54
N GLY A 117 -19.78 -2.04 2.69
CA GLY A 117 -20.18 -1.13 1.62
C GLY A 117 -19.17 -1.08 0.48
N THR A 118 -19.04 0.09 -0.15
CA THR A 118 -18.23 0.29 -1.37
C THR A 118 -17.17 1.38 -1.19
N PRO A 119 -16.31 1.31 -0.16
CA PRO A 119 -15.26 2.30 0.06
C PRO A 119 -14.30 2.39 -1.13
N ASP A 120 -13.75 3.58 -1.32
CA ASP A 120 -12.71 3.82 -2.31
C ASP A 120 -11.46 2.99 -1.98
N ILE A 121 -10.86 2.42 -3.02
CA ILE A 121 -9.59 1.73 -2.92
C ILE A 121 -8.50 2.57 -3.58
N THR A 122 -7.31 2.50 -3.01
CA THR A 122 -6.11 3.14 -3.55
C THR A 122 -5.17 2.06 -4.05
N ILE A 123 -4.90 2.02 -5.36
CA ILE A 123 -3.92 1.10 -5.95
C ILE A 123 -2.59 1.79 -6.28
N LYS A 124 -2.60 3.13 -6.32
CA LYS A 124 -1.40 3.96 -6.48
C LYS A 124 -0.77 4.24 -5.12
N LYS A 125 0.47 3.83 -4.93
CA LYS A 125 1.24 3.99 -3.69
C LYS A 125 0.38 3.64 -2.46
N PRO A 126 -0.21 2.43 -2.43
CA PRO A 126 -1.14 2.06 -1.37
C PRO A 126 -0.42 2.15 -0.01
N VAL A 127 -0.90 3.03 0.85
CA VAL A 127 -0.31 3.27 2.16
C VAL A 127 -0.99 2.45 3.25
N ALA A 128 -0.20 1.98 4.21
CA ALA A 128 -0.69 1.50 5.49
C ALA A 128 0.02 2.23 6.64
N LYS A 129 -0.51 2.05 7.84
CA LYS A 129 0.13 2.49 9.06
C LYS A 129 1.13 1.46 9.55
N PHE A 130 2.29 1.93 9.94
CA PHE A 130 3.37 1.13 10.49
C PHE A 130 3.93 1.79 11.74
N ARG A 131 4.51 0.99 12.64
CA ARG A 131 5.41 1.46 13.69
C ARG A 131 6.82 1.01 13.33
N ILE A 132 7.78 1.91 13.47
CA ILE A 132 9.20 1.56 13.28
C ILE A 132 9.64 0.82 14.52
N ASP A 133 10.33 -0.30 14.36
CA ASP A 133 10.86 -1.06 15.49
C ASP A 133 11.93 -0.20 16.17
N PRO A 134 11.80 0.11 17.49
CA PRO A 134 12.75 0.98 18.17
C PRO A 134 14.19 0.48 18.01
N GLY A 135 15.09 1.37 17.61
CA GLY A 135 16.51 1.05 17.36
C GLY A 135 16.81 0.34 16.04
N SER A 136 15.81 -0.01 15.23
CA SER A 136 16.03 -0.60 13.90
C SER A 136 16.39 0.40 12.82
N ALA A 137 16.07 1.68 13.03
CA ALA A 137 16.36 2.76 12.10
C ALA A 137 17.77 3.31 12.32
N TYR A 138 18.65 3.13 11.34
CA TYR A 138 20.01 3.67 11.39
C TYR A 138 20.63 3.85 9.99
N PRO A 139 21.42 4.91 9.78
CA PRO A 139 22.27 5.03 8.61
C PRO A 139 23.54 4.17 8.77
N SER A 140 24.10 3.70 7.65
CA SER A 140 25.35 2.96 7.59
C SER A 140 26.14 3.35 6.34
N SER A 141 27.37 3.82 6.54
CA SER A 141 28.29 4.17 5.46
C SER A 141 28.73 2.94 4.68
N ILE A 142 28.63 3.00 3.36
CA ILE A 142 29.07 1.93 2.44
C ILE A 142 30.26 2.35 1.58
N SER A 143 30.55 3.64 1.50
CA SER A 143 31.75 4.19 0.86
C SER A 143 32.10 5.54 1.48
N ALA A 144 33.10 6.22 0.93
CA ALA A 144 33.53 7.55 1.40
C ALA A 144 32.48 8.65 1.21
N VAL A 145 31.50 8.46 0.32
CA VAL A 145 30.46 9.48 0.03
C VAL A 145 29.03 8.93 0.11
N HIS A 146 28.86 7.61 0.12
CA HIS A 146 27.53 6.99 0.14
C HIS A 146 27.22 6.29 1.45
N SER A 147 25.95 6.43 1.85
CA SER A 147 25.33 5.68 2.94
C SER A 147 24.13 4.86 2.47
N THR A 148 23.74 3.92 3.33
CA THR A 148 22.47 3.21 3.28
C THR A 148 21.67 3.57 4.52
N PHE A 149 20.35 3.54 4.42
CA PHE A 149 19.44 3.71 5.55
C PHE A 149 18.56 2.48 5.63
N ARG A 150 18.48 1.85 6.80
CA ARG A 150 17.66 0.67 7.05
C ARG A 150 16.74 0.93 8.22
N LEU A 151 15.54 0.37 8.16
CA LEU A 151 14.60 0.30 9.27
C LEU A 151 13.84 -1.01 9.19
N MET A 152 13.32 -1.46 10.33
CA MET A 152 12.30 -2.49 10.41
C MET A 152 11.00 -1.85 10.89
N ALA A 153 9.87 -2.34 10.40
CA ALA A 153 8.58 -1.77 10.74
C ALA A 153 7.47 -2.81 10.67
N GLU A 154 6.57 -2.77 11.64
CA GLU A 154 5.40 -3.63 11.72
C GLU A 154 4.14 -2.85 11.36
N GLN A 155 3.27 -3.45 10.54
CA GLN A 155 1.97 -2.87 10.22
C GLN A 155 1.09 -2.83 11.47
N THR A 156 0.42 -1.70 11.72
CA THR A 156 -0.52 -1.57 12.84
C THR A 156 -1.83 -0.91 12.42
N TYR A 157 -2.93 -1.35 13.01
CA TYR A 157 -4.24 -0.70 12.92
C TYR A 157 -4.48 0.32 14.03
N SER A 158 -3.56 0.43 14.99
CA SER A 158 -3.70 1.31 16.15
C SER A 158 -3.64 2.79 15.77
N ARG A 159 -4.19 3.62 16.65
CA ARG A 159 -3.94 5.06 16.62
C ARG A 159 -2.48 5.37 16.97
#